data_AF-A0A5R8VFY7-F1
#
_entry.id   AF-A0A5R8VFY7-F1
#
_cell.length_a   1.000
_cell.length_b   1.000
_cell.length_c   1.000
_cell.angle_alpha   90.00
_cell.angle_beta   90.00
_cell.angle_gamma   90.00
#
_symmetry.space_group_name_H-M   'P 1'
#
loop_
_entity.id
_entity.type
_entity.pdbx_description
1 polymer ?
#
loop_
_entity_poly.entity_id
_entity_poly.type
_entity_poly.pdbx_seq_one_letter_code
_entity_poly.pdbx_strand_id
1 'polypeptide(L)' 'MTFDATDSVTLKIWDRSTLHHTLDSAVNELSARHNTTTCRIAVTCSGPNTFTLSVRGEGKVLATA' A
#
# COMPACT_ATOMS: atom_id res chain seq x y z
N MET A 1 -5.90 -9.46 -18.56
CA MET A 1 -4.97 -8.70 -17.70
C MET A 1 -5.81 -7.97 -16.67
N THR A 2 -6.19 -8.66 -15.59
CA THR A 2 -6.98 -8.06 -14.51
C THR A 2 -6.02 -7.56 -13.45
N PHE A 3 -5.67 -6.28 -13.53
CA PHE A 3 -5.14 -5.55 -12.38
C PHE A 3 -6.31 -5.38 -11.42
N ASP A 4 -6.38 -6.26 -10.43
CA ASP A 4 -7.31 -6.13 -9.32
C ASP A 4 -6.85 -4.94 -8.46
N ALA A 5 -7.22 -3.74 -8.89
CA ALA A 5 -6.92 -2.48 -8.22
C ALA A 5 -7.89 -2.21 -7.05
N THR A 6 -8.72 -3.19 -6.69
CA THR A 6 -9.74 -3.04 -5.64
C THR A 6 -9.10 -2.88 -4.26
N ASP A 7 -7.89 -3.42 -4.07
CA ASP A 7 -7.18 -3.44 -2.79
C ASP A 7 -5.84 -2.69 -2.80
N SER A 8 -5.61 -1.83 -3.79
CA SER A 8 -4.33 -1.10 -3.96
C SER A 8 -4.53 0.41 -4.05
N VAL A 9 -3.79 1.16 -3.24
CA VAL A 9 -3.79 2.63 -3.23
C VAL A 9 -2.40 3.13 -3.60
N THR A 10 -2.32 4.02 -4.59
CA THR A 10 -1.05 4.67 -4.95
C THR A 10 -1.05 6.11 -4.47
N LEU A 11 -0.05 6.47 -3.66
CA LEU A 11 0.17 7.82 -3.14
C LEU A 11 1.44 8.42 -3.72
N LYS A 12 1.35 9.70 -4.08
CA LYS A 12 2.50 10.52 -4.46
C LYS A 12 2.83 11.46 -3.31
N ILE A 13 3.95 11.20 -2.63
CA ILE A 13 4.39 11.95 -1.44
C ILE A 13 5.59 12.79 -1.83
N TRP A 14 5.40 14.10 -1.93
CA TRP A 14 6.45 15.05 -2.33
C TRP A 14 7.23 15.60 -1.14
N ASP A 15 6.59 15.67 0.02
CA ASP A 15 7.21 16.11 1.26
C ASP A 15 7.79 14.92 2.03
N ARG A 16 9.12 14.84 2.13
CA ARG A 16 9.81 13.72 2.79
C ARG A 16 9.68 13.75 4.31
N SER A 17 9.40 14.90 4.90
CA SER A 17 9.24 15.08 6.35
C SER A 17 7.95 14.43 6.86
N THR A 18 6.89 14.45 6.04
CA THR A 18 5.59 13.84 6.35
C THR A 18 5.42 12.44 5.79
N LEU A 19 6.38 11.94 4.99
CA LEU A 19 6.32 10.63 4.34
C LEU A 19 5.94 9.49 5.28
N HIS A 20 6.62 9.37 6.42
CA HIS A 20 6.34 8.30 7.37
C HIS A 20 4.94 8.41 7.98
N HIS A 21 4.52 9.63 8.32
CA HIS A 21 3.20 9.89 8.89
C HIS A 21 2.06 9.65 7.88
N THR A 22 2.27 10.06 6.63
CA THR A 22 1.32 9.84 5.53
C THR A 22 1.20 8.35 5.19
N LEU A 23 2.32 7.62 5.17
CA LEU A 23 2.29 6.16 4.97
C LEU A 23 1.56 5.46 6.12
N ASP A 24 1.86 5.81 7.37
CA ASP A 24 1.19 5.20 8.53
C ASP A 24 -0.32 5.46 8.52
N SER A 25 -0.73 6.70 8.25
CA SER A 25 -2.14 7.07 8.10
C SER A 25 -2.82 6.29 6.97
N ALA A 26 -2.17 6.18 5.81
CA ALA A 26 -2.70 5.44 4.66
C ALA A 26 -2.81 3.94 4.93
N VAL A 27 -1.81 3.35 5.61
CA VAL A 27 -1.85 1.96 6.08
C VAL A 27 -3.02 1.76 7.03
N ASN A 28 -3.19 2.65 8.01
CA ASN A 28 -4.26 2.54 8.99
C ASN A 28 -5.64 2.66 8.34
N GLU A 29 -5.84 3.62 7.44
CA GLU A 29 -7.09 3.80 6.70
C GLU A 29 -7.40 2.58 5.81
N LEU A 30 -6.40 2.06 5.09
CA LEU A 30 -6.54 0.86 4.27
C LEU A 30 -6.84 -0.38 5.14
N SER A 31 -6.22 -0.48 6.31
CA SER A 31 -6.46 -1.55 7.26
C SER A 31 -7.90 -1.56 7.79
N ALA A 32 -8.42 -0.36 8.13
CA ALA A 32 -9.78 -0.17 8.60
C ALA A 32 -10.81 -0.43 7.49
N ARG A 33 -10.56 0.04 6.26
CA ARG A 33 -11.45 -0.20 5.11
C ARG A 33 -11.58 -1.68 4.75
N HIS A 34 -10.47 -2.42 4.78
CA HIS A 34 -10.45 -3.83 4.39
C HIS A 34 -10.57 -4.80 5.58
N ASN A 35 -10.86 -4.30 6.80
CA ASN A 35 -10.90 -5.09 8.05
C ASN A 35 -9.69 -6.04 8.19
N THR A 36 -8.52 -5.56 7.80
CA THR A 36 -7.29 -6.34 7.75
C THR A 36 -6.27 -5.77 8.71
N THR A 37 -5.35 -6.59 9.21
CA THR A 37 -4.28 -6.09 10.08
C THR A 37 -3.26 -5.32 9.26
N THR A 38 -2.67 -4.26 9.80
CA THR A 38 -1.62 -3.46 9.14
C THR A 38 -0.45 -4.30 8.63
N CYS A 39 -0.15 -5.43 9.28
CA CYS A 39 0.86 -6.42 8.88
C CYS A 39 0.59 -7.05 7.50
N ARG A 40 -0.67 -7.03 7.04
CA ARG A 40 -1.08 -7.54 5.73
C ARG A 40 -0.96 -6.47 4.65
N ILE A 41 -0.57 -5.24 4.95
CA ILE A 41 -0.41 -4.18 3.95
C ILE A 41 1.03 -4.17 3.44
N ALA A 42 1.21 -4.40 2.15
CA ALA A 42 2.48 -4.23 1.47
C ALA A 42 2.63 -2.78 1.03
N VAL A 43 3.77 -2.17 1.34
CA VAL A 43 4.14 -0.84 0.81
C VAL A 43 5.29 -1.03 -0.17
N THR A 44 5.03 -0.70 -1.43
CA THR A 44 6.00 -0.80 -2.53
C THR A 44 6.37 0.59 -2.99
N CYS A 45 7.67 0.89 -3.07
CA CYS A 45 8.15 2.11 -3.71
C CYS A 45 8.21 1.88 -5.22
N SER A 46 7.23 2.42 -5.94
CA SER A 46 7.08 2.20 -7.40
C SER A 46 7.82 3.26 -8.22
N GLY A 47 8.34 4.33 -7.59
CA GLY A 47 9.08 5.38 -8.27
C GLY A 47 9.53 6.52 -7.36
N PRO A 48 10.19 7.55 -7.90
CA PRO A 48 10.57 8.73 -7.12
C PRO A 48 9.29 9.35 -6.54
N ASN A 49 9.22 9.40 -5.21
CA ASN A 49 8.09 9.95 -4.46
C ASN A 49 6.75 9.22 -4.66
N THR A 50 6.74 7.99 -5.20
CA THR A 50 5.50 7.24 -5.48
C THR A 50 5.51 5.92 -4.73
N PHE A 51 4.49 5.74 -3.88
CA PHE A 51 4.31 4.57 -3.03
C PHE A 51 2.98 3.90 -3.38
N THR A 52 3.03 2.60 -3.59
CA THR A 52 1.85 1.77 -3.83
C THR A 52 1.64 0.91 -2.59
N LEU A 53 0.54 1.13 -1.89
CA LEU A 53 0.09 0.29 -0.79
C LEU A 53 -0.91 -0.74 -1.34
N SER A 54 -0.74 -2.00 -0.97
CA SER A 54 -1.65 -3.07 -1.39
C SER A 54 -1.96 -4.00 -0.24
N VAL A 55 -3.22 -4.41 -0.07
CA VAL A 55 -3.56 -5.45 0.90
C VAL A 55 -3.11 -6.81 0.35
N ARG A 56 -2.24 -7.49 1.09
CA ARG A 56 -1.92 -8.91 0.89
C ARG A 56 -3.13 -9.73 1.34
N GLY A 57 -4.06 -9.94 0.42
CA GLY A 57 -5.07 -10.98 0.59
C GLY A 57 -4.41 -12.34 0.77
N GLU A 58 -5.05 -13.25 1.51
CA GLU A 58 -4.59 -14.60 1.87
C GLU A 58 -4.33 -15.54 0.67
N GLY A 59 -4.26 -15.04 -0.55
CA GLY A 59 -4.25 -15.85 -1.77
C GLY A 59 -3.44 -15.32 -2.95
N LYS A 60 -2.45 -14.43 -2.79
CA LYS A 60 -1.56 -14.13 -3.92
C LYS A 60 -0.11 -13.87 -3.56
N VAL A 61 0.66 -14.93 -3.81
CA VAL A 61 2.11 -15.00 -3.99
C VAL A 61 2.64 -13.72 -4.62
N LEU A 62 3.46 -12.99 -3.87
CA LEU A 62 4.30 -11.94 -4.41
C LEU A 62 5.38 -12.63 -5.25
N ALA A 63 5.17 -12.63 -6.56
CA ALA A 63 6.17 -13.05 -7.53
C ALA A 63 7.42 -12.18 -7.34
N THR A 64 8.50 -12.86 -7.00
CA THR A 64 9.87 -12.35 -7.00
C THR A 64 10.28 -12.09 -8.45
N ALA A 65 10.90 -10.95 -8.73
CA ALA A 65 11.69 -10.70 -9.92
C ALA A 65 12.97 -9.97 -9.49
#